data_AF-A0A8H7Q4J7-F1
#
_entry.id   AF-A0A8H7Q4J7-F1
#
_cell.length_a   1.000
_cell.length_b   1.000
_cell.length_c   1.000
_cell.angle_alpha   90.00
_cell.angle_beta   90.00
_cell.angle_gamma   90.00
#
_symmetry.space_group_name_H-M   'P 1'
#
loop_
_entity.id
_entity.type
_entity.pdbx_description
1 polymer ?
#
loop_
_entity_poly.entity_id
_entity_poly.type
_entity_poly.pdbx_seq_one_letter_code
_entity_poly.pdbx_strand_id
1 'polypeptide(L)'
;MPSIRLPLYYRLLFPELIEAKNRQGALEAPPRITQSSSIDQELYIYLALIIRDFILPWYQPITLDYGLTKEVTRIVSVCSREVEARCQKADLVELILVSLPSLLTQHYMDYRQAVAKLHLNHGGGSATELESLFYGFQPHFAVRNEKEYIRQLSDHLLKCLLPKEEYESDCVRYLVRDILAMVLTIITSRLSDPWTINTIICKLLSRYDVRLKELQAPGEIWSKPDFPRPTIKPESKSSAVDASPTGIVPLLEEAQNTTIGSQLRHRHVSPPHAMENHNVRTGTANFKRSATPTIPYESHDDPSATLPPPQKPPRRYSMRFISLQVLLAPLQSMWLYLMSLFTASQEQYQYVVQQRRKSKHVRLEEPLLRFAEVALSVEEKPVVLWAWRMIGMFIWPIVRMLGVGIFLDKFLEQSVYHLLSEPRMVYYLQMGRETLWPGGKFMTAAPTPTEEEQQDLRIQAERRLVLALPDIAERLLFETSDVHVHQECMNQALIPLQNAQINKHLVFLIVDLIVTTLFPELASPEPSLSS
;
A
#
# COMPACT_ATOMS: atom_id res chain seq x y z
N MET A 1 43.77 -3.43 31.12
CA MET A 1 42.40 -2.93 30.94
C MET A 1 42.09 -2.96 29.45
N PRO A 2 41.10 -3.73 28.96
CA PRO A 2 40.76 -3.70 27.55
C PRO A 2 40.25 -2.31 27.19
N SER A 3 40.82 -1.69 26.16
CA SER A 3 40.32 -0.40 25.67
C SER A 3 38.89 -0.60 25.16
N ILE A 4 37.92 -0.12 25.93
CA ILE A 4 36.54 -0.05 25.46
C ILE A 4 36.56 0.86 24.23
N ARG A 5 36.48 0.25 23.02
CA ARG A 5 36.43 1.03 21.78
C ARG A 5 35.15 1.84 21.82
N LEU A 6 35.32 3.16 21.89
CA LEU A 6 34.19 4.09 21.86
C LEU A 6 33.42 3.92 20.55
N PRO A 7 32.08 4.08 20.58
CA PRO A 7 31.24 4.09 19.38
C PRO A 7 31.78 5.05 18.29
N LEU A 8 31.48 4.75 17.04
CA LEU A 8 31.97 5.54 15.89
C LEU A 8 31.58 7.03 16.01
N TYR A 9 30.36 7.33 16.43
CA TYR A 9 29.85 8.70 16.49
C TYR A 9 30.61 9.58 17.50
N TYR A 10 31.06 9.03 18.63
CA TYR A 10 31.91 9.78 19.56
C TYR A 10 33.23 10.20 18.92
N ARG A 11 33.84 9.31 18.13
CA ARG A 11 35.13 9.58 17.48
C ARG A 11 35.02 10.59 16.35
N LEU A 12 33.92 10.57 15.62
CA LEU A 12 33.76 11.41 14.43
C LEU A 12 33.09 12.75 14.74
N LEU A 13 32.03 12.76 15.54
CA LEU A 13 31.20 13.95 15.79
C LEU A 13 31.66 14.72 17.02
N PHE A 14 32.20 14.02 18.03
CA PHE A 14 32.51 14.59 19.34
C PHE A 14 33.95 14.32 19.80
N PRO A 15 34.98 14.66 19.00
CA PRO A 15 36.37 14.48 19.40
C PRO A 15 36.70 15.22 20.71
N GLU A 16 36.06 16.37 20.94
CA GLU A 16 36.22 17.19 22.15
C GLU A 16 35.79 16.45 23.42
N LEU A 17 34.74 15.64 23.37
CA LEU A 17 34.28 14.84 24.52
C LEU A 17 35.27 13.72 24.86
N ILE A 18 36.00 13.21 23.86
CA ILE A 18 37.07 12.24 24.07
C ILE A 18 38.27 12.91 24.73
N GLU A 19 38.63 14.11 24.29
CA GLU A 19 39.68 14.90 24.95
C GLU A 19 39.31 15.25 26.39
N ALA A 20 38.07 15.67 26.64
CA ALA A 20 37.55 15.93 27.97
C ALA A 20 37.61 14.66 28.84
N LYS A 21 37.21 13.51 28.30
CA LYS A 21 37.37 12.21 28.98
C LYS A 21 38.83 11.92 29.37
N ASN A 22 39.77 12.20 28.47
CA ASN A 22 41.19 11.97 28.75
C ASN A 22 41.72 12.93 29.85
N ARG A 23 41.14 14.13 29.98
CA ARG A 23 41.51 15.12 31.00
C ARG A 23 40.84 14.88 32.35
N GLN A 24 39.55 14.53 32.36
CA GLN A 24 38.69 14.49 33.55
C GLN A 24 38.35 13.06 34.02
N GLY A 25 38.69 12.04 33.24
CA GLY A 25 38.45 10.62 33.56
C GLY A 25 37.01 10.12 33.28
N ALA A 26 36.04 11.02 33.09
CA ALA A 26 34.64 10.69 32.79
C ALA A 26 34.25 11.11 31.36
N LEU A 27 33.47 10.28 30.68
CA LEU A 27 32.93 10.61 29.35
C LEU A 27 31.60 11.35 29.53
N GLU A 28 31.54 12.60 29.08
CA GLU A 28 30.31 13.38 29.05
C GLU A 28 29.34 12.86 27.97
N ALA A 29 28.04 13.04 28.21
CA ALA A 29 27.02 12.68 27.25
C ALA A 29 26.97 13.72 26.10
N PRO A 30 26.72 13.28 24.85
CA PRO A 30 26.52 14.21 23.75
C PRO A 30 25.27 15.08 23.99
N PRO A 31 25.16 16.24 23.31
CA PRO A 31 23.97 17.06 23.37
C PRO A 31 22.70 16.25 23.05
N ARG A 32 21.57 16.58 23.69
CA ARG A 32 20.30 15.93 23.33
C ARG A 32 19.75 16.51 22.04
N ILE A 33 19.34 15.64 21.11
CA ILE A 33 18.64 16.04 19.89
C ILE A 33 17.15 15.98 20.17
N THR A 34 16.67 14.82 20.61
CA THR A 34 15.25 14.51 20.84
C THR A 34 14.93 14.36 22.32
N GLN A 35 13.68 14.02 22.64
CA GLN A 35 13.27 13.70 24.02
C GLN A 35 13.84 12.36 24.52
N SER A 36 14.27 11.46 23.63
CA SER A 36 14.82 10.15 23.97
C SER A 36 16.32 10.07 23.70
N SER A 37 17.10 9.75 24.74
CA SER A 37 18.54 9.50 24.60
C SER A 37 18.85 8.26 23.75
N SER A 38 17.95 7.27 23.75
CA SER A 38 18.12 6.03 23.00
C SER A 38 18.01 6.27 21.49
N ILE A 39 17.04 7.12 21.10
CA ILE A 39 16.86 7.56 19.71
C ILE A 39 18.04 8.45 19.29
N ASP A 40 18.45 9.39 20.14
CA ASP A 40 19.60 10.28 19.87
C ASP A 40 20.87 9.49 19.55
N GLN A 41 21.14 8.42 20.30
CA GLN A 41 22.29 7.56 20.04
C GLN A 41 22.25 6.95 18.63
N GLU A 42 21.09 6.45 18.19
CA GLU A 42 20.95 5.89 16.86
C GLU A 42 21.05 6.98 15.77
N LEU A 43 20.44 8.16 15.98
CA LEU A 43 20.57 9.30 15.07
C LEU A 43 22.02 9.75 14.92
N TYR A 44 22.80 9.79 16.00
CA TYR A 44 24.23 10.09 15.96
C TYR A 44 25.03 9.03 15.19
N ILE A 45 24.65 7.76 15.27
CA ILE A 45 25.27 6.70 14.47
C ILE A 45 24.98 6.91 12.99
N TYR A 46 23.73 7.18 12.63
CA TYR A 46 23.35 7.50 11.24
C TYR A 46 24.12 8.71 10.71
N LEU A 47 24.17 9.80 11.47
CA LEU A 47 24.91 10.99 11.11
C LEU A 47 26.39 10.70 10.89
N ALA A 48 27.01 9.93 11.79
CA ALA A 48 28.41 9.54 11.66
C ALA A 48 28.67 8.68 10.41
N LEU A 49 27.75 7.76 10.08
CA LEU A 49 27.84 6.95 8.87
C LEU A 49 27.67 7.80 7.60
N ILE A 50 26.71 8.72 7.59
CA ILE A 50 26.49 9.64 6.46
C ILE A 50 27.72 10.52 6.24
N ILE A 51 28.27 11.12 7.29
CA ILE A 51 29.48 11.95 7.17
C ILE A 51 30.63 11.10 6.63
N ARG A 52 30.85 9.92 7.20
CA ARG A 52 31.95 9.02 6.80
C ARG A 52 31.88 8.61 5.33
N ASP A 53 30.69 8.25 4.84
CA ASP A 53 30.55 7.63 3.51
C ASP A 53 30.19 8.62 2.41
N PHE A 54 29.53 9.74 2.74
CA PHE A 54 29.05 10.69 1.74
C PHE A 54 29.71 12.06 1.80
N ILE A 55 30.44 12.42 2.86
CA ILE A 55 31.07 13.75 3.00
C ILE A 55 32.60 13.63 3.01
N LEU A 56 33.16 12.86 3.95
CA LEU A 56 34.62 12.74 4.12
C LEU A 56 35.38 12.30 2.86
N PRO A 57 34.88 11.38 2.00
CA PRO A 57 35.65 10.89 0.86
C PRO A 57 36.04 11.97 -0.15
N TRP A 58 35.24 13.02 -0.29
CA TRP A 58 35.56 14.16 -1.17
C TRP A 58 35.99 15.41 -0.40
N TYR A 59 35.62 15.56 0.88
CA TYR A 59 35.95 16.74 1.67
C TYR A 59 37.39 16.73 2.23
N GLN A 60 37.86 15.59 2.77
CA GLN A 60 39.21 15.48 3.34
C GLN A 60 40.34 15.70 2.31
N PRO A 61 40.21 15.27 1.03
CA PRO A 61 41.22 15.58 0.02
C PRO A 61 41.34 17.08 -0.32
N ILE A 62 40.29 17.87 -0.06
CA ILE A 62 40.22 19.28 -0.43
C ILE A 62 40.72 20.18 0.70
N THR A 63 40.38 19.86 1.95
CA THR A 63 40.70 20.70 3.11
C THR A 63 41.03 19.90 4.37
N LEU A 64 41.85 20.50 5.23
CA LEU A 64 42.21 19.97 6.55
C LEU A 64 41.26 20.47 7.66
N ASP A 65 40.28 21.31 7.32
CA ASP A 65 39.35 21.88 8.30
C ASP A 65 38.25 20.87 8.68
N TYR A 66 38.19 20.49 9.95
CA TYR A 66 37.17 19.61 10.51
C TYR A 66 35.90 20.36 10.95
N GLY A 67 35.82 21.68 10.73
CA GLY A 67 34.68 22.53 11.08
C GLY A 67 33.36 22.11 10.45
N LEU A 68 33.38 21.65 9.19
CA LEU A 68 32.18 21.19 8.47
C LEU A 68 31.44 20.08 9.23
N THR A 69 32.15 19.13 9.84
CA THR A 69 31.52 18.04 10.61
C THR A 69 30.72 18.57 11.80
N LYS A 70 31.24 19.58 12.51
CA LYS A 70 30.53 20.21 13.62
C LYS A 70 29.29 20.95 13.14
N GLU A 71 29.42 21.66 12.03
CA GLU A 71 28.31 22.41 11.47
C GLU A 71 27.21 21.48 10.96
N VAL A 72 27.55 20.45 10.19
CA VAL A 72 26.59 19.41 9.74
C VAL A 72 25.91 18.76 10.95
N THR A 73 26.64 18.49 12.03
CA THR A 73 26.05 17.94 13.27
C THR A 73 25.05 18.91 13.90
N ARG A 74 25.37 20.21 13.92
CA ARG A 74 24.46 21.26 14.41
C ARG A 74 23.19 21.33 13.56
N ILE A 75 23.34 21.39 12.24
CA ILE A 75 22.23 21.49 11.29
C ILE A 75 21.30 20.27 11.42
N VAL A 76 21.86 19.06 11.38
CA VAL A 76 21.07 17.82 11.52
C VAL A 76 20.36 17.75 12.86
N SER A 77 20.98 18.26 13.94
CA SER A 77 20.33 18.34 15.26
C SER A 77 19.12 19.28 15.25
N VAL A 78 19.23 20.44 14.58
CA VAL A 78 18.11 21.39 14.41
C VAL A 78 16.99 20.77 13.57
N CYS A 79 17.33 20.21 12.40
CA CYS A 79 16.35 19.54 11.53
C CYS A 79 15.65 18.39 12.25
N SER A 80 16.37 17.59 13.03
CA SER A 80 15.79 16.46 13.77
C SER A 80 14.79 16.91 14.84
N ARG A 81 15.06 18.03 15.54
CA ARG A 81 14.11 18.65 16.49
C ARG A 81 12.86 19.16 15.79
N GLU A 82 13.03 19.79 14.63
CA GLU A 82 11.92 20.28 13.82
C GLU A 82 11.04 19.16 13.27
N VAL A 83 11.63 18.02 12.90
CA VAL A 83 10.89 16.81 12.53
C VAL A 83 10.17 16.22 13.75
N GLU A 84 10.82 16.09 14.90
CA GLU A 84 10.19 15.58 16.12
C GLU A 84 8.98 16.44 16.54
N ALA A 85 9.13 17.77 16.52
CA ALA A 85 8.06 18.70 16.85
C ALA A 85 6.85 18.57 15.90
N ARG A 86 7.09 18.25 14.62
CA ARG A 86 6.03 17.99 13.63
C ARG A 86 5.37 16.64 13.86
N CYS A 87 6.15 15.59 14.10
CA CYS A 87 5.63 14.25 14.44
C CYS A 87 4.72 14.28 15.69
N GLN A 88 5.02 15.14 16.67
CA GLN A 88 4.19 15.31 17.87
C GLN A 88 2.86 16.04 17.60
N LYS A 89 2.80 16.88 16.56
CA LYS A 89 1.60 17.63 16.18
C LYS A 89 0.73 16.89 15.16
N ALA A 90 1.34 16.03 14.35
CA ALA A 90 0.66 15.28 13.30
C ALA A 90 -0.24 14.17 13.86
N ASP A 91 -1.37 13.93 13.20
CA ASP A 91 -2.25 12.81 13.53
C ASP A 91 -1.71 11.50 12.91
N LEU A 92 -0.73 10.91 13.59
CA LEU A 92 -0.11 9.66 13.14
C LEU A 92 -1.08 8.46 13.22
N VAL A 93 -2.14 8.57 14.02
CA VAL A 93 -3.18 7.52 14.13
C VAL A 93 -4.02 7.51 12.85
N GLU A 94 -4.47 8.67 12.38
CA GLU A 94 -5.16 8.80 11.08
C GLU A 94 -4.27 8.33 9.92
N LEU A 95 -3.00 8.73 9.93
CA LEU A 95 -2.03 8.32 8.90
C LEU A 95 -1.91 6.79 8.80
N ILE A 96 -1.70 6.10 9.92
CA ILE A 96 -1.40 4.66 9.95
C ILE A 96 -2.65 3.80 9.82
N LEU A 97 -3.78 4.20 10.41
CA LEU A 97 -5.00 3.36 10.46
C LEU A 97 -6.00 3.69 9.37
N VAL A 98 -5.97 4.88 8.79
CA VAL A 98 -6.96 5.32 7.79
C VAL A 98 -6.29 5.54 6.44
N SER A 99 -5.33 6.46 6.36
CA SER A 99 -4.78 6.89 5.07
C SER A 99 -3.91 5.81 4.42
N LEU A 100 -3.00 5.19 5.18
CA LEU A 100 -2.11 4.14 4.67
C LEU A 100 -2.87 2.88 4.22
N PRO A 101 -3.82 2.31 5.00
CA PRO A 101 -4.57 1.13 4.56
C PRO A 101 -5.47 1.44 3.36
N SER A 102 -6.03 2.66 3.29
CA SER A 102 -6.81 3.10 2.12
C SER A 102 -5.95 3.17 0.86
N LEU A 103 -4.73 3.73 0.97
CA LEU A 103 -3.76 3.78 -0.12
C LEU A 103 -3.38 2.37 -0.60
N LEU A 104 -3.07 1.47 0.35
CA LEU A 104 -2.72 0.07 0.05
C LEU A 104 -3.89 -0.67 -0.62
N THR A 105 -5.11 -0.46 -0.12
CA THR A 105 -6.34 -1.02 -0.72
C THR A 105 -6.45 -0.60 -2.18
N GLN A 106 -6.34 0.71 -2.45
CA GLN A 106 -6.44 1.25 -3.80
C GLN A 106 -5.34 0.68 -4.70
N HIS A 107 -4.09 0.65 -4.22
CA HIS A 107 -2.95 0.08 -4.95
C HIS A 107 -3.18 -1.38 -5.37
N TYR A 108 -3.68 -2.21 -4.45
CA TYR A 108 -3.99 -3.61 -4.74
C TYR A 108 -5.16 -3.77 -5.72
N MET A 109 -6.20 -2.95 -5.59
CA MET A 109 -7.32 -2.95 -6.53
C MET A 109 -6.86 -2.55 -7.95
N ASP A 110 -6.06 -1.50 -8.06
CA ASP A 110 -5.52 -1.02 -9.34
C ASP A 110 -4.60 -2.08 -9.97
N TYR A 111 -3.82 -2.79 -9.17
CA TYR A 111 -2.97 -3.89 -9.64
C TYR A 111 -3.81 -5.01 -10.25
N ARG A 112 -4.83 -5.48 -9.53
CA ARG A 112 -5.73 -6.54 -10.01
C ARG A 112 -6.47 -6.12 -11.29
N GLN A 113 -6.90 -4.85 -11.37
CA GLN A 113 -7.53 -4.32 -12.57
C GLN A 113 -6.56 -4.25 -13.76
N ALA A 114 -5.29 -3.89 -13.53
CA ALA A 114 -4.26 -3.89 -14.56
C ALA A 114 -3.98 -5.32 -15.07
N VAL A 115 -3.86 -6.30 -14.17
CA VAL A 115 -3.69 -7.71 -14.50
C VAL A 115 -4.90 -8.25 -15.28
N ALA A 116 -6.13 -7.95 -14.84
CA ALA A 116 -7.34 -8.35 -15.54
C ALA A 116 -7.40 -7.78 -16.97
N LYS A 117 -7.03 -6.51 -17.17
CA LYS A 117 -6.95 -5.88 -18.50
C LYS A 117 -5.85 -6.50 -19.38
N LEU A 118 -4.71 -6.85 -18.79
CA LEU A 118 -3.63 -7.54 -19.51
C LEU A 118 -4.12 -8.87 -20.09
N HIS A 119 -4.87 -9.66 -19.31
CA HIS A 119 -5.43 -10.93 -19.77
C HIS A 119 -6.49 -10.79 -20.87
N LEU A 120 -7.14 -9.63 -21.01
CA LEU A 120 -8.14 -9.38 -22.06
C LEU A 120 -7.51 -8.93 -23.40
N ASN A 121 -6.26 -8.46 -23.39
CA ASN A 121 -5.59 -7.84 -24.56
C ASN A 121 -4.89 -8.81 -25.52
N HIS A 122 -5.08 -10.13 -25.40
CA HIS A 122 -4.43 -11.15 -26.24
C HIS A 122 -4.73 -11.04 -27.76
N GLY A 123 -5.61 -10.13 -28.20
CA GLY A 123 -6.09 -10.03 -29.59
C GLY A 123 -5.60 -8.85 -30.42
N GLY A 124 -4.74 -7.95 -29.93
CA GLY A 124 -4.43 -6.69 -30.64
C GLY A 124 -3.00 -6.18 -30.51
N GLY A 125 -2.11 -6.62 -31.41
CA GLY A 125 -0.97 -5.92 -32.02
C GLY A 125 0.06 -5.10 -31.21
N SER A 126 -0.17 -4.79 -29.94
CA SER A 126 0.74 -4.02 -29.09
C SER A 126 0.92 -4.78 -27.77
N ALA A 127 2.15 -5.21 -27.50
CA ALA A 127 2.52 -5.81 -26.23
C ALA A 127 2.48 -4.72 -25.13
N THR A 128 1.30 -4.41 -24.61
CA THR A 128 1.18 -3.53 -23.45
C THR A 128 1.69 -4.26 -22.23
N GLU A 129 2.85 -3.83 -21.71
CA GLU A 129 3.45 -4.37 -20.50
C GLU A 129 2.60 -4.02 -19.26
N LEU A 130 2.55 -4.91 -18.26
CA LEU A 130 1.76 -4.72 -17.03
C LEU A 130 2.04 -3.37 -16.36
N GLU A 131 3.31 -2.97 -16.35
CA GLU A 131 3.79 -1.73 -15.73
C GLU A 131 3.20 -0.49 -16.41
N SER A 132 3.09 -0.51 -17.74
CA SER A 132 2.51 0.59 -18.52
C SER A 132 1.00 0.72 -18.27
N LEU A 133 0.29 -0.40 -18.13
CA LEU A 133 -1.14 -0.41 -17.79
C LEU A 133 -1.36 0.09 -16.37
N PHE A 134 -0.54 -0.38 -15.41
CA PHE A 134 -0.61 0.04 -14.02
C PHE A 134 -0.32 1.53 -13.85
N TYR A 135 0.67 2.07 -14.56
CA TYR A 135 0.94 3.51 -14.59
C TYR A 135 -0.29 4.33 -15.04
N GLY A 136 -1.10 3.79 -15.95
CA GLY A 136 -2.36 4.42 -16.37
C GLY A 136 -3.42 4.51 -15.27
N PHE A 137 -3.42 3.58 -14.30
CA PHE A 137 -4.30 3.62 -13.13
C PHE A 137 -3.76 4.53 -12.02
N GLN A 138 -2.44 4.49 -11.77
CA GLN A 138 -1.77 5.28 -10.73
C GLN A 138 -0.69 6.20 -11.33
N PRO A 139 -1.05 7.24 -12.09
CA PRO A 139 -0.05 8.12 -12.67
C PRO A 139 0.67 8.92 -11.58
N HIS A 140 2.00 8.85 -11.56
CA HIS A 140 2.82 9.56 -10.58
C HIS A 140 4.03 10.22 -11.25
N PHE A 141 4.25 11.52 -10.98
CA PHE A 141 5.33 12.29 -11.60
C PHE A 141 6.73 11.69 -11.31
N ALA A 142 6.96 11.27 -10.06
CA ALA A 142 8.21 10.65 -9.63
C ALA A 142 8.57 9.36 -10.37
N VAL A 143 7.60 8.63 -10.92
CA VAL A 143 7.91 7.40 -11.68
C VAL A 143 8.52 7.72 -13.04
N ARG A 144 8.07 8.81 -13.68
CA ARG A 144 8.66 9.31 -14.93
C ARG A 144 9.98 10.05 -14.73
N ASN A 145 10.06 10.87 -13.69
CA ASN A 145 11.21 11.73 -13.43
C ASN A 145 11.60 11.71 -11.95
N GLU A 146 12.09 10.55 -11.50
CA GLU A 146 12.46 10.29 -10.10
C GLU A 146 13.46 11.31 -9.56
N LYS A 147 14.54 11.56 -10.30
CA LYS A 147 15.63 12.43 -9.83
C LYS A 147 15.13 13.85 -9.60
N GLU A 148 14.34 14.38 -10.53
CA GLU A 148 13.84 15.75 -10.41
C GLU A 148 12.78 15.85 -9.31
N TYR A 149 11.88 14.87 -9.20
CA TYR A 149 10.91 14.82 -8.10
C TYR A 149 11.62 14.80 -6.73
N ILE A 150 12.60 13.90 -6.53
CA ILE A 150 13.31 13.80 -5.26
C ILE A 150 14.11 15.08 -4.99
N ARG A 151 14.72 15.70 -6.01
CA ARG A 151 15.45 16.97 -5.86
C ARG A 151 14.52 18.11 -5.44
N GLN A 152 13.35 18.21 -6.05
CA GLN A 152 12.34 19.22 -5.68
C GLN A 152 11.79 18.94 -4.29
N LEU A 153 11.46 17.69 -3.97
CA LEU A 153 11.01 17.30 -2.64
C LEU A 153 12.05 17.68 -1.57
N SER A 154 13.32 17.34 -1.79
CA SER A 154 14.42 17.73 -0.89
C SER A 154 14.51 19.23 -0.69
N ASP A 155 14.38 20.04 -1.74
CA ASP A 155 14.47 21.50 -1.64
C ASP A 155 13.30 22.09 -0.82
N HIS A 156 12.08 21.59 -1.03
CA HIS A 156 10.89 22.00 -0.28
C HIS A 156 10.95 21.57 1.19
N LEU A 157 11.43 20.35 1.47
CA LEU A 157 11.64 19.88 2.84
C LEU A 157 12.70 20.74 3.56
N LEU A 158 13.80 21.07 2.89
CA LEU A 158 14.85 21.92 3.46
C LEU A 158 14.37 23.33 3.76
N LYS A 159 13.47 23.89 2.94
CA LYS A 159 12.84 25.19 3.21
C LYS A 159 12.05 25.19 4.54
N CYS A 160 11.47 24.05 4.92
CA CYS A 160 10.73 23.90 6.17
C CYS A 160 11.59 23.50 7.38
N LEU A 161 12.72 22.83 7.14
CA LEU A 161 13.55 22.22 8.19
C LEU A 161 14.79 23.06 8.57
N LEU A 162 15.36 23.79 7.62
CA LEU A 162 16.55 24.60 7.87
C LEU A 162 16.17 25.97 8.47
N PRO A 163 17.01 26.52 9.38
CA PRO A 163 16.96 27.94 9.73
C PRO A 163 17.07 28.82 8.49
N LYS A 164 16.41 29.99 8.52
CA LYS A 164 16.36 30.91 7.37
C LYS A 164 17.77 31.34 6.94
N GLU A 165 18.65 31.58 7.90
CA GLU A 165 20.02 32.02 7.67
C GLU A 165 20.83 30.98 6.90
N GLU A 166 20.58 29.69 7.14
CA GLU A 166 21.26 28.58 6.47
C GLU A 166 20.65 28.27 5.10
N TYR A 167 19.33 28.39 4.98
CA TYR A 167 18.63 28.16 3.71
C TYR A 167 18.95 29.25 2.66
N GLU A 168 19.17 30.50 3.11
CA GLU A 168 19.59 31.61 2.24
C GLU A 168 21.01 31.42 1.67
N SER A 169 21.85 30.59 2.30
CA SER A 169 23.17 30.26 1.79
C SER A 169 23.08 29.24 0.65
N ASP A 170 23.32 29.69 -0.59
CA ASP A 170 23.29 28.83 -1.78
C ASP A 170 24.18 27.60 -1.67
N CYS A 171 25.37 27.76 -1.10
CA CYS A 171 26.32 26.65 -0.95
C CYS A 171 25.77 25.56 -0.01
N VAL A 172 25.25 25.96 1.15
CA VAL A 172 24.69 25.03 2.13
C VAL A 172 23.43 24.38 1.58
N ARG A 173 22.53 25.18 1.01
CA ARG A 173 21.28 24.69 0.42
C ARG A 173 21.53 23.64 -0.66
N TYR A 174 22.39 23.90 -1.64
CA TYR A 174 22.65 22.93 -2.71
C TYR A 174 23.36 21.68 -2.21
N LEU A 175 24.36 21.83 -1.34
CA LEU A 175 25.09 20.69 -0.78
C LEU A 175 24.16 19.78 0.03
N VAL A 176 23.39 20.34 0.96
CA VAL A 176 22.48 19.56 1.81
C VAL A 176 21.33 18.97 0.98
N ARG A 177 20.80 19.71 0.00
CA ARG A 177 19.78 19.20 -0.93
C ARG A 177 20.27 17.98 -1.69
N ASP A 178 21.47 18.04 -2.24
CA ASP A 178 21.99 16.95 -3.07
C ASP A 178 22.35 15.72 -2.22
N ILE A 179 22.86 15.92 -1.00
CA ILE A 179 23.05 14.83 -0.03
C ILE A 179 21.70 14.20 0.35
N LEU A 180 20.70 15.01 0.71
CA LEU A 180 19.36 14.52 1.06
C LEU A 180 18.71 13.79 -0.12
N ALA A 181 18.80 14.35 -1.33
CA ALA A 181 18.26 13.75 -2.54
C ALA A 181 18.93 12.41 -2.86
N MET A 182 20.25 12.31 -2.68
CA MET A 182 20.98 11.05 -2.86
C MET A 182 20.52 10.00 -1.85
N VAL A 183 20.39 10.36 -0.56
CA VAL A 183 19.89 9.45 0.48
C VAL A 183 18.46 9.02 0.21
N LEU A 184 17.56 9.94 -0.14
CA LEU A 184 16.18 9.63 -0.48
C LEU A 184 16.09 8.70 -1.71
N THR A 185 16.90 8.92 -2.74
CA THR A 185 16.96 8.05 -3.93
C THR A 185 17.36 6.62 -3.57
N ILE A 186 18.33 6.47 -2.66
CA ILE A 186 18.75 5.15 -2.16
C ILE A 186 17.59 4.49 -1.41
N ILE A 187 16.94 5.23 -0.50
CA ILE A 187 15.82 4.71 0.30
C ILE A 187 14.65 4.29 -0.60
N THR A 188 14.24 5.14 -1.56
CA THR A 188 13.11 4.83 -2.45
C THR A 188 13.41 3.63 -3.33
N SER A 189 14.61 3.55 -3.90
CA SER A 189 15.04 2.41 -4.73
C SER A 189 15.04 1.11 -3.92
N ARG A 190 15.49 1.14 -2.67
CA ARG A 190 15.54 -0.05 -1.80
C ARG A 190 14.15 -0.46 -1.32
N LEU A 191 13.29 0.47 -0.92
CA LEU A 191 11.93 0.13 -0.51
C LEU A 191 11.06 -0.37 -1.66
N SER A 192 11.43 -0.06 -2.91
CA SER A 192 10.74 -0.56 -4.10
C SER A 192 11.13 -2.01 -4.43
N ASP A 193 12.31 -2.46 -4.00
CA ASP A 193 12.82 -3.80 -4.29
C ASP A 193 12.06 -4.89 -3.51
N PRO A 194 11.45 -5.90 -4.20
CA PRO A 194 10.70 -6.97 -3.56
C PRO A 194 11.49 -7.75 -2.51
N TRP A 195 12.79 -7.97 -2.73
CA TRP A 195 13.66 -8.65 -1.77
C TRP A 195 13.73 -7.86 -0.45
N THR A 196 13.83 -6.53 -0.54
CA THR A 196 13.84 -5.66 0.64
C THR A 196 12.50 -5.69 1.37
N ILE A 197 11.38 -5.66 0.64
CA ILE A 197 10.03 -5.79 1.24
C ILE A 197 9.88 -7.13 1.97
N ASN A 198 10.23 -8.24 1.34
CA ASN A 198 10.16 -9.58 1.95
C ASN A 198 11.09 -9.68 3.18
N THR A 199 12.27 -9.03 3.13
CA THR A 199 13.18 -8.93 4.28
C THR A 199 12.54 -8.16 5.43
N ILE A 200 11.89 -7.01 5.15
CA ILE A 200 11.18 -6.22 6.16
C ILE A 200 10.07 -7.04 6.79
N ILE A 201 9.27 -7.75 6.00
CA ILE A 201 8.21 -8.63 6.50
C ILE A 201 8.79 -9.69 7.44
N CYS A 202 9.86 -10.38 7.03
CA CYS A 202 10.52 -11.40 7.86
C CYS A 202 11.05 -10.81 9.18
N LYS A 203 11.71 -9.65 9.15
CA LYS A 203 12.24 -8.99 10.35
C LYS A 203 11.13 -8.56 11.30
N LEU A 204 10.06 -7.93 10.79
CA LEU A 204 8.91 -7.50 11.58
C LEU A 204 8.17 -8.69 12.23
N LEU A 205 8.16 -9.85 11.56
CA LEU A 205 7.54 -11.07 12.04
C LEU A 205 8.52 -12.05 12.72
N SER A 206 9.74 -11.60 13.05
CA SER A 206 10.77 -12.42 13.71
C SER A 206 10.32 -13.03 15.04
N ARG A 207 9.33 -12.44 15.72
CA ARG A 207 8.71 -13.02 16.92
C ARG A 207 8.13 -14.43 16.69
N TYR A 208 7.79 -14.76 15.45
CA TYR A 208 7.26 -16.07 15.06
C TYR A 208 8.34 -17.06 14.63
N ASP A 209 9.62 -16.68 14.64
CA ASP A 209 10.72 -17.55 14.22
C ASP A 209 10.83 -18.81 15.06
N VAL A 210 10.58 -18.71 16.36
CA VAL A 210 10.61 -19.86 17.29
C VAL A 210 9.53 -20.87 16.90
N ARG A 211 8.29 -20.41 16.79
CA ARG A 211 7.15 -21.22 16.35
C ARG A 211 7.38 -21.80 14.95
N LEU A 212 7.94 -21.02 14.03
CA LEU A 212 8.26 -21.48 12.68
C LEU A 212 9.29 -22.62 12.70
N LYS A 213 10.36 -22.50 13.50
CA LYS A 213 11.39 -23.53 13.64
C LYS A 213 10.85 -24.81 14.27
N GLU A 214 9.97 -24.69 15.26
CA GLU A 214 9.29 -25.83 15.88
C GLU A 214 8.44 -26.60 14.85
N LEU A 215 7.68 -25.89 14.02
CA LEU A 215 6.83 -26.48 12.97
C LEU A 215 7.62 -26.97 11.74
N GLN A 216 8.90 -26.59 11.61
CA GLN A 216 9.82 -27.03 10.56
C GLN A 216 10.76 -28.17 11.01
N ALA A 217 10.69 -28.60 12.28
CA ALA A 217 11.35 -29.81 12.75
C ALA A 217 10.86 -31.05 11.95
N PRO A 218 11.63 -32.16 11.88
CA PRO A 218 11.40 -33.19 10.87
C PRO A 218 10.04 -33.90 11.07
N GLY A 219 9.07 -33.45 10.28
CA GLY A 219 7.70 -33.96 10.22
C GLY A 219 6.68 -32.91 10.63
N GLU A 220 5.96 -32.32 9.64
CA GLU A 220 4.48 -32.39 9.55
C GLU A 220 3.82 -31.21 8.81
N ILE A 221 4.42 -30.02 8.66
CA ILE A 221 3.63 -28.85 8.16
C ILE A 221 4.24 -28.10 6.97
N TRP A 222 5.56 -27.90 6.94
CA TRP A 222 6.21 -27.05 5.92
C TRP A 222 7.53 -27.64 5.38
N SER A 223 7.55 -28.93 5.04
CA SER A 223 8.71 -29.55 4.36
C SER A 223 9.09 -28.75 3.10
N LYS A 224 10.37 -28.75 2.73
CA LYS A 224 10.85 -28.06 1.52
C LYS A 224 10.03 -28.54 0.32
N PRO A 225 9.51 -27.65 -0.54
CA PRO A 225 8.93 -28.10 -1.81
C PRO A 225 10.04 -28.78 -2.61
N ASP A 226 9.81 -30.03 -3.00
CA ASP A 226 10.67 -30.73 -3.96
C ASP A 226 10.55 -30.03 -5.31
N PHE A 227 11.38 -29.02 -5.55
CA PHE A 227 11.57 -28.54 -6.92
C PHE A 227 12.16 -29.69 -7.73
N PRO A 228 11.53 -30.11 -8.85
CA PRO A 228 12.10 -31.15 -9.69
C PRO A 228 13.44 -30.66 -10.22
N ARG A 229 14.53 -31.22 -9.69
CA ARG A 229 15.88 -31.03 -10.19
C ARG A 229 15.87 -31.43 -11.67
N PRO A 230 16.28 -30.58 -12.62
CA PRO A 230 16.38 -31.01 -14.00
C PRO A 230 17.40 -32.16 -14.05
N THR A 231 16.90 -33.37 -14.27
CA THR A 231 17.72 -34.56 -14.49
C THR A 231 18.47 -34.39 -15.80
N ILE A 232 19.66 -33.80 -15.72
CA ILE A 232 20.68 -33.98 -16.75
C ILE A 232 21.14 -35.43 -16.60
N LYS A 233 20.69 -36.30 -17.51
CA LYS A 233 21.28 -37.63 -17.69
C LYS A 233 22.73 -37.45 -18.14
N PRO A 234 23.73 -38.06 -17.49
CA PRO A 234 25.09 -38.04 -17.99
C PRO A 234 25.19 -39.07 -19.12
N GLU A 235 25.30 -38.60 -20.36
CA GLU A 235 25.73 -39.44 -21.46
C GLU A 235 27.23 -39.77 -21.31
N SER A 236 27.50 -41.06 -21.41
CA SER A 236 28.82 -41.68 -21.34
C SER A 236 29.66 -41.40 -22.59
N LYS A 237 30.95 -41.18 -22.34
CA LYS A 237 32.06 -40.87 -23.25
C LYS A 237 32.20 -41.76 -24.51
N SER A 238 32.65 -41.13 -25.60
CA SER A 238 33.61 -41.67 -26.60
C SER A 238 34.24 -40.49 -27.37
N SER A 239 35.42 -40.03 -26.96
CA SER A 239 36.74 -40.28 -27.59
C SER A 239 37.12 -39.31 -28.73
N ALA A 240 38.11 -38.47 -28.40
CA ALA A 240 39.07 -37.67 -29.18
C ALA A 240 39.12 -37.83 -30.71
N VAL A 241 39.33 -36.71 -31.43
CA VAL A 241 40.60 -36.37 -32.13
C VAL A 241 40.65 -34.87 -32.46
N ASP A 242 41.85 -34.31 -32.30
CA ASP A 242 42.33 -32.94 -32.56
C ASP A 242 42.09 -32.38 -33.97
N ALA A 243 41.90 -31.05 -34.08
CA ALA A 243 42.86 -30.11 -34.70
C ALA A 243 42.23 -28.74 -35.02
N SER A 244 42.90 -27.68 -34.57
CA SER A 244 42.73 -26.26 -34.93
C SER A 244 43.32 -25.95 -36.33
N PRO A 245 43.44 -24.69 -36.83
CA PRO A 245 42.79 -23.40 -36.52
C PRO A 245 42.38 -22.59 -37.81
N THR A 246 41.95 -21.33 -37.62
CA THR A 246 41.86 -20.21 -38.61
C THR A 246 40.71 -20.29 -39.64
N GLY A 247 39.96 -19.25 -39.99
CA GLY A 247 39.95 -17.81 -39.80
C GLY A 247 38.93 -17.24 -40.82
N ILE A 248 38.75 -15.92 -40.86
CA ILE A 248 38.02 -15.13 -41.90
C ILE A 248 36.56 -14.74 -41.57
N VAL A 249 36.40 -13.46 -41.22
CA VAL A 249 35.26 -12.54 -41.43
C VAL A 249 35.47 -11.87 -42.82
N PRO A 250 34.54 -11.13 -43.51
CA PRO A 250 33.08 -10.84 -43.42
C PRO A 250 32.35 -11.04 -44.79
N LEU A 251 31.09 -10.56 -44.94
CA LEU A 251 30.49 -9.84 -46.12
C LEU A 251 29.03 -9.46 -45.75
N LEU A 252 28.59 -8.19 -45.58
CA LEU A 252 28.22 -7.16 -46.59
C LEU A 252 27.42 -7.78 -47.77
N GLU A 253 26.26 -7.29 -48.24
CA GLU A 253 25.66 -5.96 -48.30
C GLU A 253 24.23 -6.07 -48.92
N GLU A 254 23.47 -4.97 -48.86
CA GLU A 254 22.45 -4.52 -49.86
C GLU A 254 21.13 -5.27 -50.09
N ALA A 255 20.01 -4.55 -49.86
CA ALA A 255 19.25 -3.97 -50.97
C ALA A 255 18.22 -2.95 -50.46
N GLN A 256 18.30 -1.74 -51.01
CA GLN A 256 17.40 -0.61 -50.82
C GLN A 256 16.19 -0.66 -51.77
N ASN A 257 15.14 0.07 -51.36
CA ASN A 257 14.21 0.86 -52.19
C ASN A 257 13.29 0.17 -53.21
N THR A 258 11.98 0.45 -53.09
CA THR A 258 11.20 0.97 -54.22
C THR A 258 9.92 1.68 -53.73
N THR A 259 9.81 2.95 -54.11
CA THR A 259 8.61 3.78 -54.06
C THR A 259 7.96 3.74 -55.44
N ILE A 260 6.65 3.48 -55.53
CA ILE A 260 5.82 3.89 -56.68
C ILE A 260 4.50 4.43 -56.13
N GLY A 261 4.12 5.63 -56.55
CA GLY A 261 2.89 6.33 -56.16
C GLY A 261 1.82 6.41 -57.26
N SER A 262 0.83 7.27 -56.97
CA SER A 262 -0.29 7.76 -57.80
C SER A 262 -1.50 6.80 -57.94
N GLN A 263 -2.78 7.20 -57.89
CA GLN A 263 -3.46 8.50 -57.75
C GLN A 263 -5.00 8.27 -57.56
N LEU A 264 -5.69 9.22 -56.89
CA LEU A 264 -7.08 9.71 -57.09
C LEU A 264 -8.29 8.75 -56.79
N ARG A 265 -9.45 9.12 -56.19
CA ARG A 265 -10.07 10.41 -55.81
C ARG A 265 -11.46 10.22 -55.10
N HIS A 266 -11.73 11.07 -54.09
CA HIS A 266 -13.02 11.56 -53.48
C HIS A 266 -14.02 10.57 -52.82
N ARG A 267 -14.66 10.87 -51.68
CA ARG A 267 -15.46 12.08 -51.33
C ARG A 267 -15.66 12.14 -49.78
N HIS A 268 -15.21 13.19 -49.05
CA HIS A 268 -15.98 14.36 -48.53
C HIS A 268 -17.07 13.98 -47.48
N VAL A 269 -17.31 14.59 -46.30
CA VAL A 269 -17.02 15.90 -45.66
C VAL A 269 -17.33 15.77 -44.15
N SER A 270 -16.45 16.26 -43.27
CA SER A 270 -16.79 16.82 -41.94
C SER A 270 -16.81 18.36 -42.07
N PRO A 271 -17.02 19.23 -41.05
CA PRO A 271 -17.55 19.16 -39.66
C PRO A 271 -18.57 20.35 -39.51
N PRO A 272 -18.64 21.25 -38.47
CA PRO A 272 -18.10 21.28 -37.10
C PRO A 272 -18.99 21.90 -35.96
N HIS A 273 -18.48 21.74 -34.74
CA HIS A 273 -18.36 22.68 -33.58
C HIS A 273 -19.54 23.51 -32.97
N ALA A 274 -19.73 23.25 -31.67
CA ALA A 274 -19.47 24.14 -30.50
C ALA A 274 -20.54 25.08 -29.87
N MET A 275 -20.34 25.25 -28.55
CA MET A 275 -20.74 26.31 -27.59
C MET A 275 -22.10 26.24 -26.86
N GLU A 276 -22.04 25.77 -25.61
CA GLU A 276 -22.31 26.48 -24.34
C GLU A 276 -23.31 27.67 -24.29
N ASN A 277 -24.39 27.56 -23.50
CA ASN A 277 -24.64 28.37 -22.29
C ASN A 277 -26.01 28.14 -21.59
N HIS A 278 -26.01 28.47 -20.29
CA HIS A 278 -27.05 28.47 -19.25
C HIS A 278 -28.52 28.82 -19.62
N ASN A 279 -29.49 28.18 -18.92
CA ASN A 279 -30.26 28.83 -17.84
C ASN A 279 -31.36 27.96 -17.18
N VAL A 280 -31.64 28.31 -15.93
CA VAL A 280 -32.58 27.78 -14.93
C VAL A 280 -34.02 28.22 -15.19
N ARG A 281 -35.04 27.35 -14.99
CA ARG A 281 -36.23 27.57 -14.12
C ARG A 281 -37.32 26.48 -14.21
N THR A 282 -37.63 25.93 -13.03
CA THR A 282 -38.96 25.68 -12.42
C THR A 282 -40.21 25.56 -13.31
N GLY A 283 -41.00 24.49 -13.08
CA GLY A 283 -42.38 24.42 -13.54
C GLY A 283 -43.13 23.17 -13.05
N THR A 284 -43.83 23.33 -11.94
CA THR A 284 -44.90 22.49 -11.40
C THR A 284 -45.97 22.09 -12.44
N ALA A 285 -46.53 20.87 -12.38
CA ALA A 285 -47.99 20.66 -12.35
C ALA A 285 -48.40 19.17 -12.34
N ASN A 286 -49.32 18.88 -11.42
CA ASN A 286 -50.25 17.76 -11.41
C ASN A 286 -50.93 17.52 -12.77
N PHE A 287 -51.24 16.27 -13.13
CA PHE A 287 -52.64 15.81 -13.25
C PHE A 287 -52.74 14.29 -13.50
N LYS A 288 -53.86 13.76 -13.02
CA LYS A 288 -54.33 12.36 -12.95
C LYS A 288 -55.11 11.97 -14.21
N ARG A 289 -55.32 10.66 -14.38
CA ARG A 289 -56.34 9.98 -15.24
C ARG A 289 -56.05 10.04 -16.75
N SER A 290 -56.37 9.06 -17.59
CA SER A 290 -57.38 7.98 -17.61
C SER A 290 -56.90 6.92 -18.62
N ALA A 291 -57.08 5.62 -18.38
CA ALA A 291 -58.18 4.77 -18.86
C ALA A 291 -58.31 4.60 -20.39
N THR A 292 -58.45 3.31 -20.72
CA THR A 292 -58.53 2.53 -21.96
C THR A 292 -59.55 3.01 -23.02
N PRO A 293 -59.34 2.74 -24.32
CA PRO A 293 -60.25 3.12 -25.40
C PRO A 293 -61.30 2.05 -25.77
N THR A 294 -62.36 2.51 -26.43
CA THR A 294 -63.63 1.84 -26.77
C THR A 294 -63.68 1.42 -28.26
N ILE A 295 -64.06 0.15 -28.52
CA ILE A 295 -64.98 -0.51 -29.52
C ILE A 295 -65.45 0.30 -30.76
N PRO A 296 -65.79 -0.27 -31.97
CA PRO A 296 -67.10 -0.98 -32.22
C PRO A 296 -67.22 -1.96 -33.45
N TYR A 297 -68.29 -2.79 -33.49
CA TYR A 297 -69.29 -3.02 -34.59
C TYR A 297 -70.17 -4.29 -34.28
N GLU A 298 -71.47 -4.18 -33.93
CA GLU A 298 -72.74 -4.30 -34.73
C GLU A 298 -73.00 -5.69 -35.36
N SER A 299 -74.17 -6.37 -35.33
CA SER A 299 -75.60 -6.01 -35.12
C SER A 299 -76.55 -7.26 -35.05
N HIS A 300 -77.80 -7.03 -34.57
CA HIS A 300 -79.11 -7.71 -34.80
C HIS A 300 -79.62 -8.97 -34.01
N ASP A 301 -80.74 -8.72 -33.29
CA ASP A 301 -82.05 -9.40 -33.10
C ASP A 301 -82.21 -10.87 -32.61
N ASP A 302 -82.75 -11.06 -31.38
CA ASP A 302 -84.11 -11.59 -31.06
C ASP A 302 -84.29 -11.95 -29.53
N PRO A 303 -85.54 -12.06 -29.00
CA PRO A 303 -85.84 -11.94 -27.58
C PRO A 303 -86.04 -13.28 -26.82
N SER A 304 -86.08 -13.18 -25.48
CA SER A 304 -86.55 -14.16 -24.49
C SER A 304 -85.58 -15.28 -24.04
N ALA A 305 -84.99 -15.08 -22.84
CA ALA A 305 -84.93 -16.06 -21.74
C ALA A 305 -84.05 -15.48 -20.62
N THR A 306 -84.68 -15.12 -19.50
CA THR A 306 -84.01 -14.69 -18.28
C THR A 306 -83.21 -15.86 -17.69
N LEU A 307 -81.89 -15.86 -17.84
CA LEU A 307 -80.97 -16.72 -17.07
C LEU A 307 -80.23 -15.86 -16.03
N PRO A 308 -80.19 -16.25 -14.74
CA PRO A 308 -79.40 -15.53 -13.75
C PRO A 308 -77.90 -15.81 -13.95
N PRO A 309 -77.01 -14.89 -13.54
CA PRO A 309 -75.57 -15.00 -13.81
C PRO A 309 -74.94 -16.19 -13.05
N PRO A 310 -73.87 -16.81 -13.58
CA PRO A 310 -73.24 -17.96 -12.95
C PRO A 310 -72.56 -17.56 -11.63
N GLN A 311 -73.02 -18.14 -10.53
CA GLN A 311 -72.38 -18.04 -9.22
C GLN A 311 -71.03 -18.79 -9.27
N LYS A 312 -69.92 -18.07 -9.05
CA LYS A 312 -68.60 -18.70 -8.80
C LYS A 312 -68.68 -19.49 -7.49
N PRO A 313 -68.22 -20.76 -7.44
CA PRO A 313 -68.28 -21.54 -6.21
C PRO A 313 -67.38 -20.91 -5.13
N PRO A 314 -67.78 -20.93 -3.84
CA PRO A 314 -66.96 -20.40 -2.77
C PRO A 314 -65.66 -21.21 -2.65
N ARG A 315 -64.51 -20.53 -2.62
CA ARG A 315 -63.22 -21.17 -2.34
C ARG A 315 -63.27 -21.74 -0.92
N ARG A 316 -63.39 -23.07 -0.80
CA ARG A 316 -63.29 -23.78 0.47
C ARG A 316 -61.82 -23.75 0.91
N TYR A 317 -61.47 -22.83 1.80
CA TYR A 317 -60.20 -22.89 2.50
C TYR A 317 -60.27 -24.05 3.51
N SER A 318 -59.35 -25.00 3.39
CA SER A 318 -59.22 -26.10 4.35
C SER A 318 -58.97 -25.52 5.74
N MET A 319 -59.66 -26.02 6.77
CA MET A 319 -59.43 -25.60 8.18
C MET A 319 -57.96 -25.72 8.59
N ARG A 320 -57.20 -26.65 7.97
CA ARG A 320 -55.76 -26.80 8.15
C ARG A 320 -54.96 -25.61 7.61
N PHE A 321 -55.39 -25.04 6.49
CA PHE A 321 -54.77 -23.85 5.90
C PHE A 321 -55.02 -22.62 6.77
N ILE A 322 -56.25 -22.45 7.27
CA ILE A 322 -56.62 -21.35 8.17
C ILE A 322 -55.85 -21.47 9.50
N SER A 323 -55.79 -22.66 10.11
CA SER A 323 -55.04 -22.86 11.36
C SER A 323 -53.54 -22.64 11.19
N LEU A 324 -52.97 -23.06 10.06
CA LEU A 324 -51.55 -22.87 9.77
C LEU A 324 -51.24 -21.39 9.48
N GLN A 325 -52.15 -20.68 8.83
CA GLN A 325 -52.01 -19.25 8.57
C GLN A 325 -52.14 -18.42 9.86
N VAL A 326 -53.03 -18.80 10.79
CA VAL A 326 -53.14 -18.15 12.11
C VAL A 326 -51.91 -18.42 12.97
N LEU A 327 -51.30 -19.60 12.86
CA LEU A 327 -50.05 -19.92 13.55
C LEU A 327 -48.84 -19.17 12.94
N LEU A 328 -48.79 -19.02 11.61
CA LEU A 328 -47.71 -18.31 10.92
C LEU A 328 -47.85 -16.78 10.94
N ALA A 329 -49.05 -16.24 11.11
CA ALA A 329 -49.29 -14.80 11.15
C ALA A 329 -48.41 -14.04 12.17
N PRO A 330 -48.28 -14.47 13.44
CA PRO A 330 -47.39 -13.82 14.39
C PRO A 330 -45.91 -13.92 13.99
N LEU A 331 -45.49 -15.03 13.38
CA LEU A 331 -44.13 -15.20 12.86
C LEU A 331 -43.86 -14.29 11.65
N GLN A 332 -44.83 -14.13 10.76
CA GLN A 332 -44.73 -13.22 9.62
C GLN A 332 -44.70 -11.76 10.08
N SER A 333 -45.52 -11.37 11.06
CA SER A 333 -45.47 -10.02 11.62
C SER A 333 -44.17 -9.77 12.38
N MET A 334 -43.66 -10.77 13.11
CA MET A 334 -42.36 -10.69 13.78
C MET A 334 -41.23 -10.56 12.75
N TRP A 335 -41.27 -11.33 11.66
CA TRP A 335 -40.31 -11.24 10.57
C TRP A 335 -40.34 -9.87 9.90
N LEU A 336 -41.53 -9.35 9.58
CA LEU A 336 -41.68 -8.00 9.00
C LEU A 336 -41.22 -6.91 9.97
N TYR A 337 -41.48 -7.07 11.27
CA TYR A 337 -41.00 -6.15 12.29
C TYR A 337 -39.47 -6.21 12.43
N LEU A 338 -38.89 -7.40 12.43
CA LEU A 338 -37.44 -7.61 12.40
C LEU A 338 -36.85 -6.96 11.15
N MET A 339 -37.41 -7.23 9.98
CA MET A 339 -36.99 -6.64 8.70
C MET A 339 -37.15 -5.12 8.71
N SER A 340 -38.17 -4.56 9.37
CA SER A 340 -38.35 -3.11 9.52
C SER A 340 -37.32 -2.48 10.45
N LEU A 341 -36.97 -3.15 11.56
CA LEU A 341 -35.87 -2.75 12.43
C LEU A 341 -34.53 -2.85 11.68
N PHE A 342 -34.36 -3.88 10.85
CA PHE A 342 -33.18 -4.06 10.01
C PHE A 342 -33.08 -2.98 8.92
N THR A 343 -34.19 -2.64 8.25
CA THR A 343 -34.19 -1.59 7.22
C THR A 343 -34.03 -0.20 7.82
N ALA A 344 -34.65 0.08 8.97
CA ALA A 344 -34.43 1.33 9.70
C ALA A 344 -32.97 1.46 10.18
N SER A 345 -32.38 0.36 10.68
CA SER A 345 -30.95 0.31 11.01
C SER A 345 -30.06 0.48 9.77
N GLN A 346 -30.46 -0.02 8.60
CA GLN A 346 -29.75 0.16 7.33
C GLN A 346 -29.80 1.61 6.84
N GLU A 347 -30.96 2.26 6.93
CA GLU A 347 -31.09 3.68 6.56
C GLU A 347 -30.29 4.58 7.51
N GLN A 348 -30.33 4.31 8.81
CA GLN A 348 -29.45 4.99 9.78
C GLN A 348 -27.97 4.67 9.53
N TYR A 349 -27.63 3.44 9.14
CA TYR A 349 -26.27 3.08 8.76
C TYR A 349 -25.80 3.88 7.54
N GLN A 350 -26.61 3.94 6.47
CA GLN A 350 -26.29 4.71 5.26
C GLN A 350 -26.20 6.22 5.54
N TYR A 351 -27.07 6.74 6.40
CA TYR A 351 -27.03 8.13 6.84
C TYR A 351 -25.76 8.46 7.66
N VAL A 352 -25.37 7.58 8.60
CA VAL A 352 -24.13 7.71 9.39
C VAL A 352 -22.89 7.56 8.51
N VAL A 353 -22.93 6.68 7.50
CA VAL A 353 -21.86 6.54 6.49
C VAL A 353 -21.70 7.83 5.67
N GLN A 354 -22.78 8.50 5.29
CA GLN A 354 -22.73 9.79 4.58
C GLN A 354 -22.23 10.94 5.48
N GLN A 355 -22.48 10.89 6.78
CA GLN A 355 -21.96 11.86 7.76
C GLN A 355 -20.52 11.61 8.22
N ARG A 356 -19.88 10.49 7.82
CA ARG A 356 -18.49 10.13 8.19
C ARG A 356 -17.44 11.21 7.94
N ARG A 357 -17.71 12.17 7.05
CA ARG A 357 -16.74 13.23 6.71
C ARG A 357 -16.52 14.27 7.81
N LYS A 358 -17.25 14.24 8.96
CA LYS A 358 -17.19 15.33 9.95
C LYS A 358 -16.93 14.94 11.42
N SER A 359 -16.84 13.66 11.81
CA SER A 359 -16.57 13.29 13.21
C SER A 359 -15.24 12.56 13.38
N LYS A 360 -14.34 13.11 14.20
CA LYS A 360 -13.01 12.58 14.56
C LYS A 360 -12.96 11.14 15.12
N HIS A 361 -14.10 10.50 15.37
CA HIS A 361 -14.18 9.10 15.80
C HIS A 361 -14.49 8.21 14.58
N VAL A 362 -13.54 8.21 13.64
CA VAL A 362 -13.54 7.34 12.46
C VAL A 362 -13.55 5.89 12.94
N ARG A 363 -14.29 5.03 12.25
CA ARG A 363 -14.19 3.57 12.45
C ARG A 363 -12.79 3.13 12.05
N LEU A 364 -11.87 3.07 13.01
CA LEU A 364 -10.45 2.86 12.74
C LEU A 364 -10.20 1.45 12.18
N GLU A 365 -11.12 0.52 12.46
CA GLU A 365 -11.06 -0.86 11.99
C GLU A 365 -11.41 -1.00 10.51
N GLU A 366 -12.25 -0.12 9.96
CA GLU A 366 -12.85 -0.33 8.64
C GLU A 366 -11.84 -0.24 7.47
N PRO A 367 -10.93 0.75 7.41
CA PRO A 367 -9.91 0.79 6.37
C PRO A 367 -8.97 -0.42 6.41
N LEU A 368 -8.63 -0.91 7.62
CA LEU A 368 -7.80 -2.10 7.81
C LEU A 368 -8.51 -3.38 7.34
N LEU A 369 -9.78 -3.54 7.70
CA LEU A 369 -10.57 -4.68 7.26
C LEU A 369 -10.79 -4.66 5.75
N ARG A 370 -11.03 -3.49 5.17
CA ARG A 370 -11.16 -3.35 3.71
C ARG A 370 -9.85 -3.69 3.00
N PHE A 371 -8.72 -3.25 3.54
CA PHE A 371 -7.42 -3.67 3.01
C PHE A 371 -7.25 -5.18 3.11
N ALA A 372 -7.57 -5.80 4.25
CA ALA A 372 -7.50 -7.25 4.42
C ALA A 372 -8.40 -8.01 3.43
N GLU A 373 -9.62 -7.53 3.19
CA GLU A 373 -10.56 -8.10 2.22
C GLU A 373 -9.96 -8.12 0.81
N VAL A 374 -9.38 -7.00 0.38
CA VAL A 374 -8.74 -6.86 -0.94
C VAL A 374 -7.41 -7.62 -1.00
N ALA A 375 -6.58 -7.58 0.04
CA ALA A 375 -5.29 -8.26 0.07
C ALA A 375 -5.45 -9.77 0.00
N LEU A 376 -6.45 -10.33 0.68
CA LEU A 376 -6.69 -11.78 0.77
C LEU A 376 -7.58 -12.34 -0.36
N SER A 377 -7.88 -11.54 -1.39
CA SER A 377 -8.76 -11.93 -2.51
C SER A 377 -10.13 -12.46 -2.03
N VAL A 378 -10.72 -11.89 -0.97
CA VAL A 378 -11.97 -12.44 -0.41
C VAL A 378 -13.09 -12.47 -1.46
N GLU A 379 -13.09 -11.54 -2.42
CA GLU A 379 -14.05 -11.48 -3.53
C GLU A 379 -14.05 -12.73 -4.43
N GLU A 380 -12.92 -13.41 -4.56
CA GLU A 380 -12.79 -14.60 -5.41
C GLU A 380 -13.35 -15.86 -4.72
N LYS A 381 -13.61 -15.79 -3.41
CA LYS A 381 -14.11 -16.90 -2.59
C LYS A 381 -15.57 -16.63 -2.20
N PRO A 382 -16.57 -17.18 -2.92
CA PRO A 382 -17.97 -16.78 -2.75
C PRO A 382 -18.53 -17.04 -1.35
N VAL A 383 -18.09 -18.12 -0.69
CA VAL A 383 -18.53 -18.46 0.68
C VAL A 383 -17.89 -17.51 1.70
N VAL A 384 -16.58 -17.24 1.58
CA VAL A 384 -15.88 -16.29 2.45
C VAL A 384 -16.42 -14.87 2.24
N LEU A 385 -16.68 -14.46 1.00
CA LEU A 385 -17.31 -13.17 0.69
C LEU A 385 -18.71 -13.06 1.30
N TRP A 386 -19.52 -14.12 1.22
CA TRP A 386 -20.81 -14.16 1.88
C TRP A 386 -20.65 -14.02 3.39
N ALA A 387 -19.77 -14.80 4.01
CA ALA A 387 -19.51 -14.74 5.45
C ALA A 387 -19.03 -13.34 5.87
N TRP A 388 -18.11 -12.74 5.12
CA TRP A 388 -17.59 -11.40 5.33
C TRP A 388 -18.69 -10.34 5.28
N ARG A 389 -19.57 -10.41 4.27
CA ARG A 389 -20.74 -9.52 4.15
C ARG A 389 -21.73 -9.72 5.29
N MET A 390 -21.94 -10.95 5.74
CA MET A 390 -22.81 -11.24 6.88
C MET A 390 -22.23 -10.71 8.19
N ILE A 391 -20.93 -10.85 8.41
CA ILE A 391 -20.21 -10.25 9.55
C ILE A 391 -20.37 -8.72 9.50
N GLY A 392 -20.14 -8.11 8.34
CA GLY A 392 -20.27 -6.67 8.15
C GLY A 392 -21.70 -6.13 8.37
N MET A 393 -22.71 -6.85 7.89
CA MET A 393 -24.11 -6.41 7.97
C MET A 393 -24.76 -6.70 9.32
N PHE A 394 -24.42 -7.80 9.98
CA PHE A 394 -25.12 -8.26 11.18
C PHE A 394 -24.25 -8.20 12.44
N ILE A 395 -23.00 -8.62 12.36
CA ILE A 395 -22.12 -8.69 13.54
C ILE A 395 -21.58 -7.31 13.89
N TRP A 396 -21.07 -6.55 12.91
CA TRP A 396 -20.45 -5.25 13.17
C TRP A 396 -21.38 -4.24 13.86
N PRO A 397 -22.65 -4.06 13.42
CA PRO A 397 -23.58 -3.18 14.13
C PRO A 397 -23.83 -3.60 15.57
N ILE A 398 -23.92 -4.91 15.85
CA ILE A 398 -24.10 -5.44 17.21
C ILE A 398 -22.85 -5.18 18.05
N VAL A 399 -21.65 -5.46 17.53
CA VAL A 399 -20.38 -5.21 18.23
C VAL A 399 -20.24 -3.73 18.59
N ARG A 400 -20.69 -2.82 17.71
CA ARG A 400 -20.71 -1.39 18.01
C ARG A 400 -21.80 -0.99 19.01
N MET A 401 -23.01 -1.56 18.90
CA MET A 401 -24.09 -1.32 19.86
C MET A 401 -23.68 -1.73 21.29
N LEU A 402 -22.95 -2.84 21.43
CA LEU A 402 -22.45 -3.35 22.71
C LEU A 402 -21.23 -2.58 23.25
N GLY A 403 -20.78 -1.51 22.57
CA GLY A 403 -19.65 -0.69 22.99
C GLY A 403 -18.26 -1.32 22.74
N VAL A 404 -18.20 -2.57 22.27
CA VAL A 404 -16.95 -3.27 21.93
C VAL A 404 -16.23 -2.56 20.78
N GLY A 405 -16.96 -1.93 19.86
CA GLY A 405 -16.36 -1.11 18.81
C GLY A 405 -15.49 0.04 19.34
N ILE A 406 -15.92 0.72 20.41
CA ILE A 406 -15.15 1.82 21.02
C ILE A 406 -13.87 1.27 21.68
N PHE A 407 -13.98 0.10 22.32
CA PHE A 407 -12.82 -0.59 22.87
C PHE A 407 -11.83 -0.97 21.76
N LEU A 408 -12.31 -1.45 20.61
CA LEU A 408 -11.47 -1.78 19.47
C LEU A 408 -10.79 -0.54 18.89
N ASP A 409 -11.52 0.56 18.71
CA ASP A 409 -10.96 1.84 18.25
C ASP A 409 -9.83 2.28 19.19
N LYS A 410 -10.05 2.23 20.51
CA LYS A 410 -9.02 2.54 21.52
C LYS A 410 -7.85 1.56 21.53
N PHE A 411 -8.10 0.28 21.30
CA PHE A 411 -7.07 -0.74 21.18
C PHE A 411 -6.19 -0.50 19.95
N LEU A 412 -6.78 -0.14 18.81
CA LEU A 412 -6.05 0.20 17.59
C LEU A 412 -5.23 1.47 17.77
N GLU A 413 -5.80 2.51 18.37
CA GLU A 413 -5.10 3.75 18.74
C GLU A 413 -3.90 3.45 19.66
N GLN A 414 -4.12 2.66 20.72
CA GLN A 414 -3.04 2.22 21.62
C GLN A 414 -1.99 1.35 20.91
N SER A 415 -2.41 0.54 19.95
CA SER A 415 -1.50 -0.27 19.13
C SER A 415 -0.59 0.62 18.28
N VAL A 416 -1.12 1.72 17.73
CA VAL A 416 -0.31 2.73 17.03
C VAL A 416 0.70 3.38 17.98
N TYR A 417 0.28 3.81 19.18
CA TYR A 417 1.21 4.36 20.17
C TYR A 417 2.28 3.36 20.60
N HIS A 418 1.95 2.07 20.69
CA HIS A 418 2.93 1.03 20.95
C HIS A 418 3.86 0.82 19.74
N LEU A 419 3.37 0.84 18.51
CA LEU A 419 4.20 0.78 17.29
C LEU A 419 5.17 1.98 17.22
N LEU A 420 4.73 3.16 17.64
CA LEU A 420 5.53 4.39 17.66
C LEU A 420 6.26 4.61 18.99
N SER A 421 6.26 3.64 19.90
CA SER A 421 6.93 3.74 21.19
C SER A 421 8.45 3.82 21.02
N GLU A 422 9.14 4.45 21.98
CA GLU A 422 10.60 4.63 21.96
C GLU A 422 11.36 3.32 21.66
N PRO A 423 11.09 2.17 22.32
CA PRO A 423 11.82 0.93 22.02
C PRO A 423 11.59 0.42 20.59
N ARG A 424 10.39 0.62 20.03
CA ARG A 424 10.07 0.23 18.66
C ARG A 424 10.74 1.15 17.65
N MET A 425 10.76 2.45 17.91
CA MET A 425 11.47 3.42 17.08
C MET A 425 12.98 3.12 17.01
N VAL A 426 13.59 2.81 18.16
CA VAL A 426 14.99 2.36 18.21
C VAL A 426 15.19 1.08 17.40
N TYR A 427 14.29 0.10 17.54
CA TYR A 427 14.34 -1.12 16.74
C TYR A 427 14.23 -0.84 15.23
N TYR A 428 13.33 0.04 14.79
CA TYR A 428 13.19 0.42 13.38
C TYR A 428 14.43 1.16 12.85
N LEU A 429 15.01 2.06 13.64
CA LEU A 429 16.28 2.73 13.32
C LEU A 429 17.42 1.72 13.21
N GLN A 430 17.51 0.75 14.11
CA GLN A 430 18.53 -0.30 14.03
C GLN A 430 18.33 -1.19 12.82
N MET A 431 17.08 -1.58 12.53
CA MET A 431 16.71 -2.35 11.35
C MET A 431 17.08 -1.60 10.06
N GLY A 432 16.76 -0.30 9.97
CA GLY A 432 17.14 0.54 8.84
C GLY A 432 18.65 0.68 8.69
N ARG A 433 19.38 0.83 9.81
CA ARG A 433 20.84 0.92 9.83
C ARG A 433 21.47 -0.37 9.33
N GLU A 434 20.99 -1.54 9.74
CA GLU A 434 21.46 -2.83 9.24
C GLU A 434 21.15 -3.03 7.76
N THR A 435 20.01 -2.49 7.28
CA THR A 435 19.60 -2.57 5.88
C THR A 435 20.39 -1.64 4.98
N LEU A 436 20.88 -0.49 5.46
CA LEU A 436 21.66 0.47 4.67
C LEU A 436 23.19 0.32 4.88
N TRP A 437 23.60 -0.07 6.08
CA TRP A 437 24.99 -0.27 6.51
C TRP A 437 25.19 -1.63 7.21
N PRO A 438 25.08 -2.75 6.48
CA PRO A 438 25.32 -4.07 7.05
C PRO A 438 26.76 -4.15 7.58
N GLY A 439 26.93 -4.50 8.85
CA GLY A 439 28.24 -4.52 9.50
C GLY A 439 28.94 -3.15 9.56
N GLY A 440 28.19 -2.06 9.41
CA GLY A 440 28.71 -0.69 9.46
C GLY A 440 29.45 -0.24 8.20
N LYS A 441 29.37 -0.96 7.08
CA LYS A 441 29.86 -0.51 5.77
C LYS A 441 28.67 -0.11 4.91
N PHE A 442 28.76 1.02 4.20
CA PHE A 442 27.71 1.37 3.25
C PHE A 442 27.56 0.25 2.24
N MET A 443 26.32 -0.10 1.90
CA MET A 443 26.04 -1.13 0.90
C MET A 443 26.70 -0.77 -0.44
N THR A 444 27.89 -1.30 -0.68
CA THR A 444 28.44 -1.44 -2.02
C THR A 444 27.76 -2.66 -2.62
N ALA A 445 27.05 -2.49 -3.75
CA ALA A 445 26.36 -3.51 -4.54
C ALA A 445 26.59 -4.93 -3.99
N ALA A 446 25.78 -5.32 -2.99
CA ALA A 446 25.77 -6.71 -2.57
C ALA A 446 25.46 -7.54 -3.83
N PRO A 447 26.03 -8.73 -4.00
CA PRO A 447 25.64 -9.59 -5.12
C PRO A 447 24.12 -9.66 -5.11
N THR A 448 23.50 -9.34 -6.25
CA THR A 448 22.06 -9.45 -6.41
C THR A 448 21.67 -10.84 -5.93
N PRO A 449 20.78 -10.97 -4.93
CA PRO A 449 20.40 -12.27 -4.39
C PRO A 449 20.01 -13.20 -5.53
N THR A 450 20.45 -14.45 -5.49
CA THR A 450 20.10 -15.41 -6.55
C THR A 450 18.58 -15.60 -6.60
N GLU A 451 18.04 -15.99 -7.75
CA GLU A 451 16.59 -16.24 -7.86
C GLU A 451 16.11 -17.26 -6.82
N GLU A 452 16.93 -18.26 -6.51
CA GLU A 452 16.67 -19.24 -5.45
C GLU A 452 16.61 -18.58 -4.06
N GLU A 453 17.57 -17.71 -3.73
CA GLU A 453 17.57 -16.97 -2.45
C GLU A 453 16.35 -16.04 -2.32
N GLN A 454 15.93 -15.41 -3.41
CA GLN A 454 14.75 -14.55 -3.43
C GLN A 454 13.46 -15.36 -3.19
N GLN A 455 13.35 -16.53 -3.83
CA GLN A 455 12.23 -17.45 -3.64
C GLN A 455 12.20 -18.00 -2.22
N ASP A 456 13.36 -18.41 -1.68
CA ASP A 456 13.47 -18.90 -0.30
C ASP A 456 13.06 -17.83 0.71
N LEU A 457 13.47 -16.58 0.50
CA LEU A 457 13.08 -15.46 1.36
C LEU A 457 11.57 -15.16 1.27
N ARG A 458 10.99 -15.26 0.07
CA ARG A 458 9.55 -15.11 -0.14
C ARG A 458 8.76 -16.20 0.59
N ILE A 459 9.12 -17.47 0.42
CA ILE A 459 8.47 -18.60 1.12
C ILE A 459 8.57 -18.40 2.64
N GLN A 460 9.72 -17.91 3.11
CA GLN A 460 9.93 -17.55 4.51
C GLN A 460 9.03 -16.42 5.00
N ALA A 461 8.74 -15.42 4.17
CA ALA A 461 7.80 -14.35 4.49
C ALA A 461 6.36 -14.87 4.54
N GLU A 462 5.95 -15.67 3.55
CA GLU A 462 4.61 -16.29 3.48
C GLU A 462 4.30 -17.12 4.71
N ARG A 463 5.21 -18.02 5.11
CA ARG A 463 5.02 -18.89 6.29
C ARG A 463 4.88 -18.08 7.57
N ARG A 464 5.66 -16.99 7.71
CA ARG A 464 5.56 -16.09 8.88
C ARG A 464 4.25 -15.32 8.90
N LEU A 465 3.74 -14.91 7.74
CA LEU A 465 2.44 -14.26 7.63
C LEU A 465 1.30 -15.20 8.04
N VAL A 466 1.33 -16.47 7.63
CA VAL A 466 0.36 -17.48 8.08
C VAL A 466 0.37 -17.60 9.60
N LEU A 467 1.55 -17.72 10.22
CA LEU A 467 1.68 -17.81 11.69
C LEU A 467 1.29 -16.53 12.43
N ALA A 468 1.25 -15.39 11.74
CA ALA A 468 0.86 -14.11 12.30
C ALA A 468 -0.67 -13.92 12.37
N LEU A 469 -1.44 -14.72 11.62
CA LEU A 469 -2.89 -14.66 11.65
C LEU A 469 -3.44 -15.15 12.99
N PRO A 470 -4.39 -14.42 13.62
CA PRO A 470 -5.10 -14.91 14.79
C PRO A 470 -5.95 -16.14 14.46
N ASP A 471 -6.07 -17.10 15.38
CA ASP A 471 -6.86 -18.35 15.20
C ASP A 471 -8.32 -18.10 14.77
N ILE A 472 -8.92 -16.99 15.23
CA ILE A 472 -10.28 -16.60 14.83
C ILE A 472 -10.32 -16.22 13.36
N ALA A 473 -9.31 -15.47 12.89
CA ALA A 473 -9.20 -15.08 11.49
C ALA A 473 -8.96 -16.31 10.61
N GLU A 474 -8.16 -17.27 11.08
CA GLU A 474 -7.92 -18.53 10.36
C GLU A 474 -9.23 -19.27 10.06
N ARG A 475 -10.08 -19.45 11.07
CA ARG A 475 -11.39 -20.12 10.91
C ARG A 475 -12.41 -19.35 10.07
N LEU A 476 -12.30 -18.03 10.02
CA LEU A 476 -13.22 -17.17 9.28
C LEU A 476 -12.81 -16.96 7.82
N LEU A 477 -11.50 -16.90 7.56
CA LEU A 477 -10.93 -16.62 6.24
C LEU A 477 -10.68 -17.90 5.43
N PHE A 478 -10.48 -19.03 6.11
CA PHE A 478 -10.18 -20.30 5.48
C PHE A 478 -11.25 -21.34 5.80
N GLU A 479 -11.80 -21.94 4.74
CA GLU A 479 -12.77 -23.04 4.83
C GLU A 479 -12.11 -24.35 5.31
N THR A 480 -10.78 -24.43 5.22
CA THR A 480 -9.97 -25.63 5.48
C THR A 480 -8.87 -25.34 6.50
N SER A 481 -8.57 -26.33 7.34
CA SER A 481 -7.40 -26.33 8.25
C SER A 481 -6.08 -26.65 7.54
N ASP A 482 -6.07 -26.73 6.21
CA ASP A 482 -4.90 -27.09 5.42
C ASP A 482 -3.95 -25.91 5.33
N VAL A 483 -2.79 -26.09 5.94
CA VAL A 483 -1.76 -25.06 6.06
C VAL A 483 -1.22 -24.62 4.69
N HIS A 484 -1.19 -25.51 3.70
CA HIS A 484 -0.83 -25.17 2.32
C HIS A 484 -1.80 -24.18 1.67
N VAL A 485 -3.11 -24.27 1.96
CA VAL A 485 -4.11 -23.33 1.45
C VAL A 485 -3.91 -21.94 2.07
N HIS A 486 -3.51 -21.88 3.33
CA HIS A 486 -3.18 -20.62 3.99
C HIS A 486 -1.91 -20.01 3.39
N GLN A 487 -0.90 -20.83 3.08
CA GLN A 487 0.30 -20.37 2.37
C GLN A 487 -0.05 -19.76 1.03
N GLU A 488 -0.84 -20.47 0.23
CA GLU A 488 -1.20 -20.01 -1.11
C GLU A 488 -1.99 -18.70 -1.04
N CYS A 489 -2.84 -18.54 -0.03
CA CYS A 489 -3.52 -17.26 0.18
C CYS A 489 -2.54 -16.11 0.52
N MET A 490 -1.53 -16.36 1.36
CA MET A 490 -0.50 -15.35 1.66
C MET A 490 0.38 -15.08 0.45
N ASN A 491 0.69 -16.11 -0.33
CA ASN A 491 1.40 -16.00 -1.60
C ASN A 491 0.66 -15.03 -2.54
N GLN A 492 -0.64 -15.26 -2.77
CA GLN A 492 -1.49 -14.37 -3.58
C GLN A 492 -1.52 -12.92 -3.03
N ALA A 493 -1.57 -12.75 -1.72
CA ALA A 493 -1.53 -11.42 -1.09
C ALA A 493 -0.20 -10.67 -1.28
N LEU A 494 0.91 -11.39 -1.52
CA LEU A 494 2.23 -10.81 -1.76
C LEU A 494 2.51 -10.55 -3.24
N ILE A 495 1.77 -11.15 -4.18
CA ILE A 495 1.98 -10.99 -5.63
C ILE A 495 2.06 -9.51 -6.08
N PRO A 496 1.16 -8.60 -5.64
CA PRO A 496 1.23 -7.20 -6.05
C PRO A 496 2.53 -6.51 -5.65
N LEU A 497 3.21 -7.01 -4.59
CA LEU A 497 4.46 -6.48 -4.07
C LEU A 497 5.72 -7.10 -4.71
N GLN A 498 5.57 -8.02 -5.67
CA GLN A 498 6.70 -8.69 -6.30
C GLN A 498 7.27 -7.96 -7.54
N ASN A 499 6.68 -6.85 -7.98
CA ASN A 499 7.21 -6.04 -9.08
C ASN A 499 7.79 -4.72 -8.57
N ALA A 500 9.08 -4.49 -8.83
CA ALA A 500 9.79 -3.32 -8.34
C ALA A 500 9.27 -1.98 -8.91
N GLN A 501 8.85 -1.93 -10.18
CA GLN A 501 8.29 -0.72 -10.77
C GLN A 501 6.91 -0.38 -10.19
N ILE A 502 6.07 -1.39 -9.94
CA ILE A 502 4.77 -1.21 -9.30
C ILE A 502 4.96 -0.74 -7.85
N ASN A 503 5.88 -1.36 -7.10
CA ASN A 503 6.24 -0.93 -5.76
C ASN A 503 6.76 0.51 -5.72
N LYS A 504 7.43 0.97 -6.77
CA LYS A 504 7.91 2.35 -6.86
C LYS A 504 6.77 3.38 -6.82
N HIS A 505 5.64 3.09 -7.47
CA HIS A 505 4.43 3.91 -7.34
C HIS A 505 3.95 3.96 -5.87
N LEU A 506 3.87 2.79 -5.22
CA LEU A 506 3.44 2.70 -3.83
C LEU A 506 4.38 3.48 -2.90
N VAL A 507 5.69 3.34 -3.06
CA VAL A 507 6.69 4.03 -2.25
C VAL A 507 6.57 5.54 -2.38
N PHE A 508 6.45 6.08 -3.60
CA PHE A 508 6.28 7.52 -3.78
C PHE A 508 4.96 8.05 -3.22
N LEU A 509 3.87 7.29 -3.38
CA LEU A 509 2.58 7.67 -2.78
C LEU A 509 2.64 7.64 -1.24
N ILE A 510 3.38 6.70 -0.64
CA ILE A 510 3.64 6.67 0.80
C ILE A 510 4.50 7.89 1.21
N VAL A 511 5.52 8.25 0.43
CA VAL A 511 6.34 9.44 0.68
C VAL A 511 5.48 10.70 0.63
N ASP A 512 4.66 10.88 -0.42
CA ASP A 512 3.72 12.00 -0.52
C ASP A 512 2.76 12.03 0.67
N LEU A 513 2.24 10.87 1.08
CA LEU A 513 1.32 10.78 2.22
C LEU A 513 2.01 11.19 3.54
N ILE A 514 3.24 10.74 3.78
CA ILE A 514 4.02 11.13 4.97
C ILE A 514 4.35 12.62 4.92
N VAL A 515 4.79 13.13 3.77
CA VAL A 515 5.19 14.53 3.60
C VAL A 515 3.99 15.46 3.77
N THR A 516 2.84 15.15 3.17
CA THR A 516 1.62 15.95 3.32
C THR A 516 1.07 15.93 4.76
N THR A 517 1.31 14.85 5.50
CA THR A 517 0.91 14.73 6.92
C THR A 517 1.85 15.52 7.85
N LEU A 518 3.17 15.46 7.62
CA LEU A 518 4.16 16.13 8.47
C LEU A 518 4.40 17.60 8.09
N PHE A 519 4.24 17.95 6.81
CA PHE A 519 4.46 19.27 6.21
C PHE A 519 3.21 19.72 5.44
N PRO A 520 2.08 19.95 6.12
CA PRO A 520 0.83 20.35 5.46
C PRO A 520 0.96 21.65 4.64
N GLU A 521 1.90 22.53 5.02
CA GLU A 521 2.26 23.74 4.28
C GLU A 521 2.73 23.49 2.84
N LEU A 522 3.27 22.30 2.54
CA LEU A 522 3.68 21.92 1.19
C LEU A 522 2.49 21.46 0.34
N ALA A 523 1.41 21.03 0.98
CA ALA A 523 0.19 20.56 0.31
C ALA A 523 -0.79 21.71 0.03
N SER A 524 -0.81 22.73 0.90
CA SER A 524 -1.62 23.93 0.69
C SER A 524 -0.92 24.89 -0.28
N PRO A 525 -1.53 25.28 -1.41
CA PRO A 525 -1.02 26.44 -2.14
C PRO A 525 -1.08 27.63 -1.19
N GLU A 526 0.04 28.34 -1.00
CA GLU A 526 0.02 29.61 -0.28
C GLU A 526 -1.15 30.44 -0.82
N PRO A 527 -2.02 31.00 0.04
CA PRO A 527 -3.05 31.91 -0.43
C PRO A 527 -2.28 33.03 -1.12
N SER A 528 -2.40 33.09 -2.45
CA SER A 528 -1.81 34.13 -3.27
C SER A 528 -2.11 35.45 -2.56
N LEU A 529 -1.06 36.12 -2.07
CA LEU A 529 -1.16 37.48 -1.58
C LEU A 529 -1.89 38.28 -2.65
N SER A 530 -3.16 38.59 -2.40
CA SER A 530 -3.94 39.52 -3.21
C SER A 530 -3.31 40.90 -3.00
N SER A 531 -2.38 41.23 -3.89
CA SER A 531 -1.88 42.59 -4.11
C SER A 531 -2.99 43.49 -4.64
#